data_AF-A0A7W4VLE4-F1
#
_entry.id   AF-A0A7W4VLE4-F1
#
_cell.length_a   1.000
_cell.length_b   1.000
_cell.length_c   1.000
_cell.angle_alpha   90.00
_cell.angle_beta   90.00
_cell.angle_gamma   90.00
#
_symmetry.space_group_name_H-M   'P 1'
#
loop_
_entity.id
_entity.type
_entity.pdbx_description
1 polymer ?
#
loop_
_entity_poly.entity_id
_entity_poly.type
_entity_poly.pdbx_seq_one_letter_code
_entity_poly.pdbx_strand_id
1 'polypeptide(L)'
;MTSSKDVERTMLRNKLLGRWAAGKLGLTGRDAEAYSDALARGAVDPERSDVFSKIRKDFDAAGVPESDERILHVMTELMLKAGNLMPTARGDALDGAAVALARNLMSR
;
A
#
# COMPACT_ATOMS: atom_id res chain seq x y z
N MET A 1 -9.07 -16.66 5.62
CA MET A 1 -8.80 -16.44 4.18
C MET A 1 -8.79 -14.95 3.94
N THR A 2 -7.63 -14.38 3.66
CA THR A 2 -7.48 -12.96 3.27
C THR A 2 -8.30 -12.73 2.00
N SER A 3 -9.14 -11.70 1.95
CA SER A 3 -9.92 -11.42 0.73
C SER A 3 -8.96 -11.08 -0.41
N SER A 4 -9.29 -11.43 -1.65
CA SER A 4 -8.45 -11.08 -2.81
C SER A 4 -8.12 -9.58 -2.88
N LYS A 5 -9.02 -8.72 -2.37
CA LYS A 5 -8.81 -7.28 -2.27
C LYS A 5 -7.79 -6.87 -1.20
N ASP A 6 -7.73 -7.62 -0.10
CA ASP A 6 -6.76 -7.36 0.96
C ASP A 6 -5.33 -7.71 0.50
N VAL A 7 -5.21 -8.80 -0.28
CA VAL A 7 -3.94 -9.16 -0.94
C VAL A 7 -3.53 -8.06 -1.92
N GLU A 8 -4.44 -7.60 -2.77
CA GLU A 8 -4.17 -6.51 -3.74
C GLU A 8 -3.76 -5.20 -3.03
N ARG A 9 -4.45 -4.81 -1.95
CA ARG A 9 -4.08 -3.65 -1.14
C ARG A 9 -2.70 -3.80 -0.51
N THR A 10 -2.37 -5.01 -0.05
CA THR A 10 -1.06 -5.33 0.54
C THR A 10 0.04 -5.30 -0.52
N MET A 11 -0.21 -5.79 -1.73
CA MET A 11 0.69 -5.68 -2.88
C MET A 11 0.99 -4.21 -3.20
N LEU A 12 -0.04 -3.36 -3.24
CA LEU A 12 0.12 -1.93 -3.53
C LEU A 12 0.92 -1.21 -2.42
N ARG A 13 0.60 -1.47 -1.14
CA ARG A 13 1.38 -0.98 0.00
C ARG A 13 2.85 -1.37 -0.13
N ASN A 14 3.14 -2.64 -0.40
CA ASN A 14 4.51 -3.15 -0.54
C ASN A 14 5.24 -2.52 -1.72
N LYS A 15 4.56 -2.31 -2.85
CA LYS A 15 5.13 -1.64 -4.01
C LYS A 15 5.51 -0.19 -3.70
N LEU A 16 4.63 0.57 -3.04
CA LEU A 16 4.91 1.93 -2.62
C LEU A 16 6.07 1.99 -1.62
N LEU A 17 6.09 1.05 -0.66
CA LEU A 17 7.13 0.96 0.36
C LEU A 17 8.48 0.61 -0.27
N GLY A 18 8.50 -0.29 -1.24
CA GLY A 18 9.72 -0.63 -1.98
C GLY A 18 10.27 0.54 -2.79
N ARG A 19 9.43 1.40 -3.38
CA ARG A 19 9.90 2.63 -4.04
C ARG A 19 10.53 3.61 -3.06
N TRP A 20 9.92 3.76 -1.88
CA TRP A 20 10.48 4.58 -0.82
C TRP A 20 11.84 4.05 -0.34
N ALA A 21 11.93 2.76 -0.05
CA ALA A 21 13.16 2.13 0.41
C ALA A 21 14.25 2.13 -0.67
N ALA A 22 13.89 1.90 -1.93
CA ALA A 22 14.82 2.00 -3.07
C ALA A 22 15.48 3.38 -3.16
N GLY A 23 14.70 4.46 -2.97
CA GLY A 23 15.24 5.82 -2.94
C GLY A 23 16.23 6.05 -1.79
N LYS A 24 15.97 5.46 -0.62
CA LYS A 24 16.89 5.51 0.54
C LYS A 24 18.17 4.71 0.31
N LEU A 25 18.09 3.62 -0.44
CA LEU A 25 19.21 2.79 -0.86
C LEU A 25 20.00 3.37 -2.04
N GLY A 26 19.57 4.51 -2.60
CA GLY A 26 20.19 5.09 -3.79
C GLY A 26 19.95 4.31 -5.08
N LEU A 27 19.00 3.37 -5.08
CA LEU A 27 18.60 2.65 -6.29
C LEU A 27 17.79 3.57 -7.20
N THR A 28 18.01 3.48 -8.51
CA THR A 28 17.32 4.31 -9.50
C THR A 28 16.88 3.49 -10.71
N GLY A 29 15.99 4.06 -11.54
CA GLY A 29 15.53 3.44 -12.78
C GLY A 29 15.00 2.02 -12.57
N ARG A 30 15.56 1.07 -13.33
CA ARG A 30 15.12 -0.33 -13.34
C ARG A 30 15.39 -1.05 -12.02
N ASP A 31 16.45 -0.70 -11.30
CA ASP A 31 16.80 -1.37 -10.04
C ASP A 31 15.80 -0.99 -8.94
N ALA A 32 15.40 0.28 -8.89
CA ALA A 32 14.35 0.74 -7.97
C ALA A 32 13.00 0.07 -8.27
N GLU A 33 12.66 -0.08 -9.54
CA GLU A 33 11.42 -0.74 -9.96
C GLU A 33 11.44 -2.22 -9.60
N ALA A 34 12.52 -2.94 -9.94
CA ALA A 34 12.70 -4.36 -9.62
C ALA A 34 12.64 -4.61 -8.11
N TYR A 35 13.29 -3.76 -7.30
CA TYR A 35 13.20 -3.84 -5.84
C TYR A 35 11.76 -3.68 -5.35
N SER A 36 11.03 -2.69 -5.88
CA SER A 36 9.64 -2.46 -5.50
C SER A 36 8.69 -3.59 -5.90
N ASP A 37 8.89 -4.18 -7.07
CA ASP A 37 8.07 -5.27 -7.58
C ASP A 37 8.35 -6.58 -6.84
N ALA A 38 9.59 -6.82 -6.43
CA ALA A 38 9.94 -7.98 -5.60
C ALA A 38 9.19 -7.96 -4.27
N LEU A 39 9.14 -6.80 -3.59
CA LEU A 39 8.38 -6.65 -2.34
C LEU A 39 6.86 -6.78 -2.57
N ALA A 40 6.36 -6.26 -3.69
CA ALA A 40 4.95 -6.39 -4.05
C ALA A 40 4.53 -7.86 -4.21
N ARG A 41 5.36 -8.67 -4.90
CA ARG A 41 5.11 -10.09 -5.11
C ARG A 41 5.06 -10.88 -3.80
N GLY A 42 5.83 -10.49 -2.79
CA GLY A 42 5.80 -11.13 -1.46
C GLY A 42 4.44 -11.10 -0.78
N ALA A 43 3.55 -10.16 -1.13
CA ALA A 43 2.22 -10.05 -0.52
C ALA A 43 1.31 -11.26 -0.77
N VAL A 44 1.58 -12.09 -1.79
CA VAL A 44 0.79 -13.31 -2.06
C VAL A 44 1.09 -14.44 -1.07
N ASP A 45 2.24 -14.38 -0.39
CA ASP A 45 2.65 -15.32 0.64
C ASP A 45 3.08 -14.55 1.90
N PRO A 46 2.12 -13.99 2.65
CA PRO A 46 2.41 -13.15 3.82
C PRO A 46 3.05 -13.92 4.97
N GLU A 47 2.90 -15.24 5.03
CA GLU A 47 3.53 -16.08 6.06
C GLU A 47 5.04 -16.27 5.80
N ARG A 48 5.46 -16.26 4.53
CA ARG A 48 6.89 -16.35 4.16
C ARG A 48 7.54 -15.01 3.89
N SER A 49 6.75 -13.96 3.63
CA SER A 49 7.25 -12.65 3.24
C SER A 49 7.24 -11.65 4.40
N ASP A 50 8.37 -11.54 5.10
CA ASP A 50 8.60 -10.44 6.04
C ASP A 50 9.26 -9.24 5.35
N VAL A 51 8.42 -8.30 4.92
CA VAL A 51 8.85 -7.08 4.22
C VAL A 51 9.62 -6.12 5.12
N PHE A 52 9.24 -6.03 6.40
CA PHE A 52 9.92 -5.16 7.36
C PHE A 52 11.35 -5.66 7.57
N SER A 53 11.51 -6.94 7.91
CA SER A 53 12.83 -7.54 8.12
C SER A 53 13.72 -7.45 6.90
N LYS A 54 13.15 -7.56 5.69
CA LYS A 54 13.91 -7.38 4.45
C LYS A 54 14.45 -5.96 4.31
N ILE A 55 13.58 -4.94 4.40
CA ILE A 55 14.00 -3.54 4.28
C ILE A 55 15.02 -3.18 5.37
N ARG A 56 14.79 -3.63 6.60
CA ARG A 56 15.71 -3.35 7.70
C ARG A 56 17.11 -3.88 7.44
N LYS A 57 17.22 -5.13 6.99
CA LYS A 57 18.50 -5.76 6.60
C LYS A 57 19.17 -5.02 5.44
N ASP A 58 18.40 -4.65 4.42
CA ASP A 58 18.93 -3.93 3.26
C ASP A 58 19.45 -2.54 3.67
N PHE A 59 18.75 -1.85 4.60
CA PHE A 59 19.21 -0.58 5.17
C PHE A 59 20.46 -0.72 6.04
N ASP A 60 20.55 -1.76 6.87
CA ASP A 60 21.75 -2.05 7.66
C ASP A 60 22.96 -2.32 6.77
N ALA A 61 22.78 -3.13 5.71
CA ALA A 61 23.83 -3.43 4.76
C ALA A 61 24.32 -2.19 3.98
N ALA A 62 23.43 -1.25 3.71
CA ALA A 62 23.73 0.00 3.02
C ALA A 62 24.13 1.17 3.94
N GLY A 63 24.08 0.98 5.27
CA GLY A 63 24.36 2.04 6.25
C GLY A 63 23.32 3.17 6.26
N VAL A 64 22.07 2.89 5.88
CA VAL A 64 20.97 3.86 5.88
C VAL A 64 20.47 4.07 7.32
N PRO A 65 20.54 5.29 7.90
CA PRO A 65 20.19 5.55 9.29
C PRO A 65 18.68 5.80 9.49
N GLU A 66 17.85 4.85 9.09
CA GLU A 66 16.40 4.89 9.32
C GLU A 66 16.04 3.97 10.49
N SER A 67 15.25 4.48 11.45
CA SER A 67 14.85 3.70 12.62
C SER A 67 13.72 2.73 12.30
N ASP A 68 13.62 1.68 13.12
CA ASP A 68 12.55 0.67 13.03
C ASP A 68 11.16 1.32 13.14
N GLU A 69 10.99 2.26 14.07
CA GLU A 69 9.74 3.01 14.25
C GLU A 69 9.39 3.80 13.00
N ARG A 70 10.39 4.38 12.34
CA ARG A 70 10.17 5.14 11.11
C ARG A 70 9.72 4.23 9.97
N ILE A 71 10.34 3.07 9.82
CA ILE A 71 9.93 2.07 8.81
C ILE A 71 8.47 1.64 9.06
N LEU A 72 8.13 1.28 10.31
CA LEU A 72 6.78 0.86 10.69
C LEU A 72 5.72 1.97 10.48
N HIS A 73 6.09 3.21 10.80
CA HIS A 73 5.22 4.36 10.54
C HIS A 73 4.95 4.52 9.04
N VAL A 74 5.99 4.46 8.20
CA VAL A 74 5.84 4.53 6.74
C VAL A 74 4.98 3.37 6.21
N MET A 75 5.14 2.16 6.74
CA MET A 75 4.27 1.03 6.37
C MET A 75 2.79 1.31 6.65
N THR A 76 2.49 1.96 7.77
CA THR A 76 1.12 2.34 8.18
C THR A 76 0.56 3.42 7.26
N GLU A 77 1.31 4.49 7.04
CA GLU A 77 0.95 5.59 6.13
C GLU A 77 0.66 5.09 4.72
N LEU A 78 1.52 4.20 4.20
CA LEU A 78 1.36 3.64 2.86
C LEU A 78 0.20 2.65 2.76
N MET A 79 -0.21 2.03 3.86
CA MET A 79 -1.39 1.17 3.88
C MET A 79 -2.68 2.00 3.71
N LEU A 80 -2.75 3.15 4.40
CA LEU A 80 -3.84 4.12 4.23
C LEU A 80 -3.87 4.66 2.80
N LYS A 81 -2.70 5.06 2.28
CA LYS A 81 -2.57 5.53 0.90
C LYS A 81 -3.00 4.48 -0.13
N ALA A 82 -2.60 3.22 0.05
CA ALA A 82 -3.02 2.12 -0.81
C ALA A 82 -4.54 1.93 -0.77
N GLY A 83 -5.16 2.05 0.42
CA GLY A 83 -6.62 2.02 0.57
C GLY A 83 -7.32 3.11 -0.24
N ASN A 84 -6.81 4.34 -0.20
CA ASN A 84 -7.39 5.48 -0.93
C ASN A 84 -7.21 5.38 -2.45
N LEU A 85 -6.13 4.75 -2.90
CA LEU A 85 -5.85 4.53 -4.33
C LEU A 85 -6.67 3.40 -4.94
N MET A 86 -7.29 2.56 -4.11
CA MET A 86 -8.16 1.47 -4.55
C MET A 86 -9.62 1.90 -4.42
N PRO A 87 -10.34 2.14 -5.54
CA PRO A 87 -11.77 2.42 -5.50
C PRO A 87 -12.50 1.21 -4.91
N THR A 88 -13.00 1.32 -3.69
CA THR A 88 -13.85 0.28 -3.12
C THR A 88 -15.25 0.44 -3.72
N ALA A 89 -15.57 -0.38 -4.72
CA ALA A 89 -16.79 -0.28 -5.53
C ALA A 89 -18.11 -0.57 -4.79
N ARG A 90 -18.31 -0.10 -3.56
CA ARG A 90 -19.58 -0.26 -2.83
C ARG A 90 -20.03 0.96 -2.02
N GLY A 91 -19.23 2.03 -1.93
CA GLY A 91 -19.60 3.25 -1.19
C GLY A 91 -20.35 4.30 -2.03
N ASP A 92 -19.84 4.63 -3.23
CA ASP A 92 -20.28 5.86 -3.91
C ASP A 92 -21.55 5.71 -4.77
N ALA A 93 -22.02 4.47 -4.99
CA ALA A 93 -23.19 4.22 -5.84
C ALA A 93 -24.53 4.41 -5.12
N LEU A 94 -24.55 4.43 -3.77
CA LEU A 94 -25.78 4.58 -2.98
C LEU A 94 -26.05 6.02 -2.56
N ASP A 95 -25.03 6.87 -2.45
CA ASP A 95 -25.20 8.26 -1.99
C ASP A 95 -25.75 9.20 -3.08
N GLY A 96 -25.48 8.92 -4.36
CA GLY A 96 -26.03 9.73 -5.46
C GLY A 96 -27.50 9.44 -5.79
N ALA A 97 -27.89 8.16 -5.77
CA ALA A 97 -29.22 7.72 -6.18
C ALA A 97 -30.28 7.93 -5.08
N ALA A 98 -29.91 7.77 -3.80
CA ALA A 98 -30.84 8.00 -2.68
C ALA A 98 -31.20 9.49 -2.51
N VAL A 99 -30.24 10.40 -2.71
CA VAL A 99 -30.48 11.85 -2.60
C VAL A 99 -31.37 12.37 -3.73
N ALA A 100 -31.24 11.81 -4.94
CA ALA A 100 -32.08 12.19 -6.08
C ALA A 100 -33.54 11.78 -5.90
N LEU A 101 -33.81 10.62 -5.28
CA LEU A 101 -35.19 10.17 -5.01
C LEU A 101 -35.84 10.95 -3.85
N ALA A 102 -35.07 11.31 -2.81
CA ALA A 102 -35.58 12.06 -1.67
C ALA A 102 -35.98 13.51 -2.03
N ARG A 103 -35.27 14.15 -2.97
CA ARG A 103 -35.57 15.53 -3.40
C ARG A 103 -36.92 15.66 -4.12
N ASN A 104 -37.40 14.61 -4.80
CA ASN A 104 -38.64 14.65 -5.58
C ASN A 104 -39.91 14.39 -4.73
N LEU A 105 -39.75 13.95 -3.47
CA LEU A 105 -40.84 13.64 -2.54
C LEU A 105 -41.14 14.77 -1.54
N MET A 106 -40.26 15.77 -1.41
CA MET A 106 -40.44 16.93 -0.52
C MET A 106 -40.90 18.22 -1.24
N SER A 107 -41.28 18.14 -2.53
CA SER A 107 -41.81 19.30 -3.29
C SER A 107 -43.25 19.08 -3.79
N ARG A 108 -44.11 18.49 -2.98
CA ARG A 108 -45.57 18.56 -3.17
C ARG A 108 -46.21 19.38 -2.07
#